data_AF-A0A6G1RUW4-F1
#
_entry.id   AF-A0A6G1RUW4-F1
#
_cell.length_a   1.000
_cell.length_b   1.000
_cell.length_c   1.000
_cell.angle_alpha   90.00
_cell.angle_beta   90.00
_cell.angle_gamma   90.00
#
_symmetry.space_group_name_H-M   'P 1'
#
loop_
_entity.id
_entity.type
_entity.pdbx_description
1 polymer ?
#
loop_
_entity_poly.entity_id
_entity_poly.type
_entity_poly.pdbx_seq_one_letter_code
_entity_poly.pdbx_strand_id
1 'polypeptide(L)'
;MFIYRYSISGPHVLPLETHISHFMHNVPFPSPQRPRILVQMSPYDNLLLCRPVSSPLPLSGASFLTLLQNLGPDNAVALLVAVLTEQKLLIHSLRPDVLTSVGEALVAMIFPLRWQCPYIPLCPLALADVLCAPVPFIVGIHSSYFDLYEPPRDVIFIDLDTNTIFQ
;
A
#
# COMPACT_ATOMS: atom_id res chain seq x y z
N MET A 1 16.08 4.05 -12.34
CA MET A 1 14.94 3.32 -12.94
C MET A 1 15.31 2.91 -14.37
N PHE A 2 15.92 1.73 -14.55
CA PHE A 2 16.38 1.23 -15.86
C PHE A 2 15.25 1.13 -16.88
N ILE A 3 14.16 0.45 -16.52
CA ILE A 3 13.00 0.19 -17.38
C ILE A 3 12.38 1.47 -17.94
N TYR A 4 12.15 2.48 -17.09
CA TYR A 4 11.62 3.78 -17.52
C TYR A 4 12.58 4.51 -18.46
N ARG A 5 13.87 4.55 -18.15
CA ARG A 5 14.87 5.17 -19.04
C ARG A 5 14.91 4.45 -20.39
N TYR A 6 14.84 3.13 -20.37
CA TYR A 6 14.79 2.29 -21.58
C TYR A 6 13.51 2.50 -22.39
N SER A 7 12.36 2.74 -21.76
CA SER A 7 11.12 2.95 -22.52
C SER A 7 11.10 4.27 -23.30
N ILE A 8 11.89 5.27 -22.89
CA ILE A 8 11.86 6.64 -23.46
C ILE A 8 13.09 7.02 -24.29
N SER A 9 14.11 6.15 -24.41
CA SER A 9 15.41 6.47 -25.03
C SER A 9 15.70 5.77 -26.36
N GLY A 10 14.65 5.31 -27.06
CA GLY A 10 14.76 4.53 -28.30
C GLY A 10 15.48 5.24 -29.46
N PRO A 11 15.90 4.49 -30.49
CA PRO A 11 15.58 3.07 -30.76
C PRO A 11 16.50 2.08 -30.03
N HIS A 12 15.96 0.90 -29.69
CA HIS A 12 16.66 -0.16 -28.97
C HIS A 12 16.68 -1.48 -29.75
N VAL A 13 17.74 -2.27 -29.53
CA VAL A 13 17.95 -3.58 -30.19
C VAL A 13 16.98 -4.65 -29.68
N LEU A 14 16.66 -4.60 -28.38
CA LEU A 14 15.73 -5.52 -27.75
C LEU A 14 14.46 -4.76 -27.36
N PRO A 15 13.27 -5.36 -27.57
CA PRO A 15 12.03 -4.77 -27.10
C PRO A 15 12.00 -4.78 -25.56
N LEU A 16 11.29 -3.80 -24.97
CA LEU A 16 11.22 -3.64 -23.51
C LEU A 16 10.63 -4.88 -22.84
N GLU A 17 9.68 -5.53 -23.51
CA GLU A 17 8.99 -6.75 -23.11
C GLU A 17 9.96 -7.90 -22.86
N THR A 18 11.08 -7.97 -23.59
CA THR A 18 12.11 -8.99 -23.36
C THR A 18 12.77 -8.82 -22.00
N HIS A 19 13.05 -7.58 -21.58
CA HIS A 19 13.63 -7.29 -20.27
C HIS A 19 12.66 -7.59 -19.13
N ILE A 20 11.38 -7.23 -19.32
CA ILE A 20 10.32 -7.53 -18.36
C ILE A 20 10.13 -9.05 -18.24
N SER A 21 10.03 -9.75 -19.37
CA SER A 21 9.87 -11.20 -19.40
C SER A 21 11.03 -11.93 -18.74
N HIS A 22 12.27 -11.53 -19.04
CA HIS A 22 13.46 -12.07 -18.39
C HIS A 22 13.41 -11.85 -16.87
N PHE A 23 13.10 -10.63 -16.43
CA PHE A 23 13.01 -10.31 -15.01
C PHE A 23 11.93 -11.13 -14.28
N MET A 24 10.75 -11.28 -14.87
CA MET A 24 9.63 -11.97 -14.23
C MET A 24 9.78 -13.50 -14.21
N HIS A 25 10.37 -14.09 -15.25
CA HIS A 25 10.37 -15.55 -15.42
C HIS A 25 11.74 -16.20 -15.19
N ASN A 26 12.84 -15.50 -15.46
CA ASN A 26 14.18 -16.09 -15.44
C ASN A 26 15.03 -15.65 -14.24
N VAL A 27 14.67 -14.54 -13.58
CA VAL A 27 15.36 -14.08 -12.37
C VAL A 27 14.73 -14.77 -11.15
N PRO A 28 15.47 -15.62 -10.41
CA PRO A 28 14.93 -16.25 -9.22
C PRO A 28 14.73 -15.24 -8.09
N PHE A 29 13.82 -15.54 -7.16
CA PHE A 29 13.67 -14.74 -5.94
C PHE A 29 14.85 -15.00 -4.98
N PRO A 30 15.37 -13.98 -4.26
CA PRO A 30 16.45 -14.19 -3.28
C PRO A 30 16.05 -15.17 -2.17
N SER A 31 16.82 -16.23 -2.01
CA SER A 31 16.58 -17.28 -1.00
C SER A 31 17.60 -17.19 0.15
N PRO A 32 17.41 -17.89 1.28
CA PRO A 32 18.43 -17.99 2.31
C PRO A 32 19.78 -18.52 1.80
N GLN A 33 19.76 -19.44 0.82
CA GLN A 33 20.97 -20.01 0.20
C GLN A 33 21.60 -19.06 -0.84
N ARG A 34 20.78 -18.22 -1.49
CA ARG A 34 21.21 -17.21 -2.45
C ARG A 34 20.60 -15.85 -2.11
N PRO A 35 21.10 -15.16 -1.06
CA PRO A 35 20.46 -13.97 -0.51
C PRO A 35 20.70 -12.71 -1.34
N ARG A 36 21.59 -12.77 -2.34
CA ARG A 36 21.89 -11.66 -3.24
C ARG A 36 21.93 -12.19 -4.67
N ILE A 37 21.18 -11.55 -5.55
CA ILE A 37 21.07 -11.89 -6.97
C ILE A 37 21.37 -10.62 -7.75
N LEU A 38 22.49 -10.63 -8.46
CA LEU A 38 22.84 -9.56 -9.39
C LEU A 38 22.21 -9.87 -10.75
N VAL A 39 21.30 -9.02 -11.19
CA VAL A 39 20.63 -9.11 -12.48
C VAL A 39 21.27 -8.10 -13.42
N GLN A 40 21.87 -8.58 -14.50
CA GLN A 40 22.43 -7.70 -15.51
C GLN A 40 21.31 -7.25 -16.46
N MET A 41 20.96 -5.97 -16.41
CA MET A 41 19.88 -5.39 -17.22
C MET A 41 20.41 -4.86 -18.55
N SER A 42 21.65 -4.36 -18.57
CA SER A 42 22.39 -3.95 -19.76
C SER A 42 23.91 -4.06 -19.51
N PRO A 43 24.79 -3.79 -20.49
CA PRO A 43 26.24 -3.78 -20.27
C PRO A 43 26.70 -2.80 -19.18
N TYR A 44 25.91 -1.76 -18.88
CA TYR A 44 26.27 -0.70 -17.94
C TYR A 44 25.33 -0.60 -16.73
N ASP A 45 24.24 -1.39 -16.69
CA ASP A 45 23.22 -1.27 -15.65
C ASP A 45 22.92 -2.64 -15.04
N ASN A 46 23.01 -2.71 -13.72
CA ASN A 46 22.84 -3.92 -12.94
C ASN A 46 21.85 -3.64 -11.80
N LEU A 47 20.94 -4.59 -11.58
CA LEU A 47 19.98 -4.56 -10.48
C LEU A 47 20.38 -5.60 -9.45
N LEU A 48 20.62 -5.17 -8.21
CA LEU A 48 20.88 -6.08 -7.09
C LEU A 48 19.57 -6.37 -6.35
N LEU A 49 19.11 -7.61 -6.42
CA LEU A 49 18.03 -8.12 -5.59
C LEU A 49 18.61 -8.75 -4.33
N CYS A 50 18.19 -8.26 -3.17
CA CYS A 50 18.60 -8.80 -1.88
C CYS A 50 17.41 -9.46 -1.20
N ARG A 51 17.66 -10.56 -0.49
CA ARG A 51 16.69 -11.10 0.46
C ARG A 51 16.41 -10.00 1.49
N PRO A 52 15.14 -9.69 1.78
CA PRO A 52 14.82 -8.76 2.83
C PRO A 52 15.49 -9.18 4.14
N VAL A 53 15.93 -8.20 4.94
CA VAL A 53 16.59 -8.47 6.22
C VAL A 53 15.63 -9.28 7.08
N SER A 54 16.11 -10.38 7.67
CA SER A 54 15.33 -11.13 8.66
C SER A 54 15.16 -10.26 9.91
N SER A 55 14.00 -9.63 10.03
CA SER A 55 13.60 -8.81 11.17
C SER A 55 12.46 -9.51 11.92
N PRO A 56 12.39 -9.39 13.25
CA PRO A 56 11.19 -9.81 13.99
C PRO A 56 9.98 -8.93 13.68
N LEU A 57 10.21 -7.72 13.16
CA LEU A 57 9.15 -6.81 12.73
C LEU A 57 8.66 -7.18 11.32
N PRO A 58 7.36 -7.00 11.03
CA PRO A 58 6.83 -7.27 9.71
C PRO A 58 7.45 -6.34 8.68
N LEU A 59 7.82 -6.91 7.55
CA LEU A 59 8.22 -6.16 6.36
C LEU A 59 6.96 -5.90 5.54
N SER A 60 6.47 -4.67 5.55
CA SER A 60 5.29 -4.25 4.77
C SER A 60 5.58 -2.99 3.97
N GLY A 61 4.63 -2.59 3.12
CA GLY A 61 4.64 -1.27 2.46
C GLY A 61 4.26 -0.11 3.38
N ALA A 62 4.15 -0.36 4.69
CA ALA A 62 3.75 0.64 5.67
C ALA A 62 4.75 1.80 5.75
N SER A 63 4.24 3.02 5.78
CA SER A 63 5.00 4.20 6.16
C SER A 63 4.38 4.85 7.39
N PHE A 64 4.89 4.51 8.57
CA PHE A 64 4.50 5.20 9.81
C PHE A 64 4.85 6.69 9.76
N LEU A 65 5.89 7.06 8.99
CA LEU A 65 6.22 8.47 8.74
C LEU A 65 5.08 9.17 7.99
N THR A 66 4.57 8.56 6.90
CA THR A 66 3.45 9.11 6.13
C THR A 66 2.20 9.20 7.00
N LEU A 67 1.89 8.15 7.77
CA LEU A 67 0.78 8.16 8.73
C LEU A 67 0.88 9.33 9.71
N LEU A 68 2.04 9.54 10.34
CA LEU A 68 2.25 10.62 11.30
C LEU A 68 2.30 12.01 10.66
N GLN A 69 2.80 12.13 9.43
CA GLN A 69 2.82 13.40 8.69
C GLN A 69 1.41 13.83 8.27
N ASN A 70 0.54 12.87 7.92
CA ASN A 70 -0.82 13.15 7.48
C ASN A 70 -1.79 13.32 8.65
N LEU A 71 -1.67 12.50 9.71
CA LEU A 71 -2.65 12.45 10.78
C LEU A 71 -2.15 12.99 12.12
N GLY A 72 -0.83 13.05 12.32
CA GLY A 72 -0.25 13.35 13.62
C GLY A 72 -0.41 12.21 14.64
N PRO A 73 0.21 12.35 15.82
CA PRO A 73 0.26 11.29 16.82
C PRO A 73 -1.10 11.02 17.49
N ASP A 74 -1.90 12.04 17.76
CA ASP A 74 -3.17 11.88 18.48
C ASP A 74 -4.18 11.05 17.67
N ASN A 75 -4.35 11.39 16.39
CA ASN A 75 -5.20 10.62 15.48
C ASN A 75 -4.62 9.23 15.20
N ALA A 76 -3.29 9.09 15.13
CA ALA A 76 -2.66 7.77 15.01
C ALA A 76 -3.03 6.84 16.18
N VAL A 77 -3.05 7.37 17.42
CA VAL A 77 -3.46 6.61 18.60
C VAL A 77 -4.96 6.31 18.57
N ALA A 78 -5.81 7.27 18.17
CA ALA A 78 -7.24 7.03 18.02
C ALA A 78 -7.53 5.90 17.00
N LEU A 79 -6.81 5.89 15.88
CA LEU A 79 -6.93 4.84 14.88
C LEU A 79 -6.38 3.50 15.36
N LEU A 80 -5.27 3.48 16.11
CA LEU A 80 -4.80 2.26 16.75
C LEU A 80 -5.90 1.64 17.62
N VAL A 81 -6.59 2.45 18.42
CA VAL A 81 -7.72 1.98 19.23
C VAL A 81 -8.84 1.45 18.35
N ALA A 82 -9.22 2.18 17.30
CA ALA A 82 -10.29 1.78 16.39
C ALA A 82 -9.99 0.48 15.62
N VAL A 83 -8.73 0.24 15.25
CA VAL A 83 -8.29 -1.03 14.67
C VAL A 83 -8.31 -2.15 15.73
N LEU A 84 -7.83 -1.90 16.95
CA LEU A 84 -7.86 -2.91 18.02
C LEU A 84 -9.28 -3.28 18.48
N THR A 85 -10.25 -2.39 18.30
CA THR A 85 -11.67 -2.63 18.60
C THR A 85 -12.48 -3.01 17.36
N GLU A 86 -11.82 -3.37 16.26
CA GLU A 86 -12.44 -3.82 15.01
C GLU A 86 -13.58 -2.90 14.53
N GLN A 87 -13.32 -1.60 14.45
CA GLN A 87 -14.28 -0.63 13.88
C GLN A 87 -14.29 -0.69 12.35
N LYS A 88 -15.35 -0.14 11.74
CA LYS A 88 -15.41 0.07 10.28
C LYS A 88 -14.69 1.37 9.95
N LEU A 89 -13.57 1.28 9.24
CA LEU A 89 -12.74 2.43 8.89
C LEU A 89 -12.81 2.67 7.38
N LEU A 90 -13.25 3.87 6.99
CA LEU A 90 -13.12 4.39 5.63
C LEU A 90 -12.07 5.49 5.59
N ILE A 91 -10.91 5.16 5.04
CA ILE A 91 -9.83 6.11 4.81
C ILE A 91 -10.04 6.69 3.41
N HIS A 92 -9.87 8.00 3.26
CA HIS A 92 -9.94 8.61 1.94
C HIS A 92 -8.87 9.67 1.73
N SER A 93 -8.49 9.82 0.46
CA SER A 93 -7.56 10.85 0.00
C SER A 93 -7.71 11.06 -1.50
N LEU A 94 -7.28 12.21 -2.01
CA LEU A 94 -7.02 12.48 -3.42
C LEU A 94 -5.69 11.85 -3.89
N ARG A 95 -4.86 11.32 -2.97
CA ARG A 95 -3.54 10.75 -3.22
C ARG A 95 -3.54 9.22 -2.96
N PRO A 96 -3.65 8.38 -3.99
CA PRO A 96 -3.72 6.92 -3.83
C PRO A 96 -2.48 6.30 -3.17
N ASP A 97 -1.29 6.86 -3.42
CA ASP A 97 -0.04 6.41 -2.82
C ASP A 97 -0.05 6.62 -1.30
N VAL A 98 -0.49 7.79 -0.84
CA VAL A 98 -0.65 8.10 0.59
C VAL A 98 -1.68 7.17 1.23
N LEU A 99 -2.83 6.98 0.56
CA LEU A 99 -3.90 6.12 1.03
C LEU A 99 -3.44 4.67 1.28
N THR A 100 -2.78 4.06 0.29
CA THR A 100 -2.23 2.71 0.44
C THR A 100 -1.16 2.65 1.52
N SER A 101 -0.26 3.64 1.58
CA SER A 101 0.84 3.66 2.56
C SER A 101 0.35 3.81 4.00
N VAL A 102 -0.67 4.64 4.23
CA VAL A 102 -1.31 4.80 5.55
C VAL A 102 -2.14 3.56 5.91
N GLY A 103 -2.87 2.98 4.96
CA GLY A 103 -3.60 1.73 5.16
C GLY A 103 -2.69 0.59 5.63
N GLU A 104 -1.54 0.42 4.98
CA GLU A 104 -0.54 -0.57 5.37
C GLU A 104 0.02 -0.28 6.78
N ALA A 105 0.23 1.00 7.12
CA ALA A 105 0.70 1.38 8.45
C ALA A 105 -0.34 1.07 9.54
N LEU A 106 -1.63 1.28 9.27
CA LEU A 106 -2.71 0.94 10.20
C LEU A 106 -2.83 -0.56 10.45
N VAL A 107 -2.68 -1.39 9.42
CA VAL A 107 -2.67 -2.85 9.62
C VAL A 107 -1.40 -3.31 10.32
N ALA A 108 -0.25 -2.67 10.04
CA ALA A 108 1.03 -3.04 10.64
C ALA A 108 1.17 -2.60 12.11
N MET A 109 0.49 -1.53 12.55
CA MET A 109 0.66 -0.96 13.89
C MET A 109 0.16 -1.87 15.02
N ILE A 110 -0.72 -2.82 14.71
CA ILE A 110 -1.25 -3.78 15.69
C ILE A 110 -0.38 -5.02 15.87
N PHE A 111 0.78 -5.10 15.21
CA PHE A 111 1.74 -6.18 15.44
C PHE A 111 1.98 -6.40 16.96
N PRO A 112 1.96 -7.65 17.47
CA PRO A 112 1.99 -8.92 16.74
C PRO A 112 0.61 -9.46 16.32
N LEU A 113 -0.47 -8.72 16.57
CA LEU A 113 -1.80 -9.08 16.09
C LEU A 113 -1.88 -8.89 14.57
N ARG A 114 -2.87 -9.51 13.97
CA ARG A 114 -3.15 -9.43 12.54
C ARG A 114 -4.60 -9.05 12.34
N TRP A 115 -4.85 -8.03 11.53
CA TRP A 115 -6.19 -7.71 11.09
C TRP A 115 -6.80 -8.92 10.37
N GLN A 116 -7.96 -9.38 10.81
CA GLN A 116 -8.62 -10.57 10.25
C GLN A 116 -9.80 -10.23 9.34
N CYS A 117 -10.29 -8.99 9.40
CA CYS A 117 -11.45 -8.55 8.63
C CYS A 117 -11.05 -8.10 7.21
N PRO A 118 -11.99 -7.82 6.31
CA PRO A 118 -11.69 -7.27 5.00
C PRO A 118 -10.79 -6.02 5.08
N TYR A 119 -9.77 -6.01 4.24
CA TYR A 119 -8.85 -4.90 4.05
C TYR A 119 -8.68 -4.63 2.56
N ILE A 120 -9.09 -3.43 2.13
CA ILE A 120 -9.01 -3.00 0.73
C ILE A 120 -8.29 -1.64 0.72
N PRO A 121 -6.95 -1.59 0.57
CA PRO A 121 -6.18 -0.34 0.69
C PRO A 121 -6.55 0.71 -0.37
N LEU A 122 -7.06 0.27 -1.52
CA LEU A 122 -7.55 1.13 -2.58
C LEU A 122 -8.75 0.45 -3.25
N CYS A 123 -9.95 0.84 -2.83
CA CYS A 123 -11.21 0.32 -3.36
C CYS A 123 -11.63 1.12 -4.60
N PRO A 124 -11.87 0.46 -5.74
CA PRO A 124 -12.50 1.09 -6.89
C PRO A 124 -13.92 1.57 -6.53
N LEU A 125 -14.33 2.73 -7.05
CA LEU A 125 -15.68 3.27 -6.81
C LEU A 125 -16.81 2.30 -7.21
N ALA A 126 -16.58 1.46 -8.21
CA ALA A 126 -17.55 0.44 -8.64
C ALA A 126 -17.78 -0.68 -7.60
N LEU A 127 -16.94 -0.79 -6.58
CA LEU A 127 -17.05 -1.75 -5.48
C LEU A 127 -17.40 -1.07 -4.15
N ALA A 128 -17.83 0.20 -4.17
CA ALA A 128 -18.10 0.96 -2.96
C ALA A 128 -19.24 0.39 -2.11
N ASP A 129 -20.10 -0.47 -2.67
CA ASP A 129 -21.12 -1.24 -1.93
C ASP A 129 -20.52 -2.10 -0.81
N VAL A 130 -19.20 -2.40 -0.86
CA VAL A 130 -18.48 -3.08 0.23
C VAL A 130 -18.58 -2.31 1.56
N LEU A 131 -18.77 -0.99 1.52
CA LEU A 131 -18.94 -0.15 2.70
C LEU A 131 -20.24 -0.43 3.45
N CYS A 132 -21.22 -1.08 2.81
CA CYS A 132 -22.45 -1.55 3.45
C CYS A 132 -22.27 -2.88 4.20
N ALA A 133 -21.07 -3.46 4.22
CA ALA A 133 -20.83 -4.73 4.88
C ALA A 133 -21.20 -4.66 6.39
N PRO A 134 -21.84 -5.71 6.94
CA PRO A 134 -22.23 -5.74 8.35
C PRO A 134 -21.04 -6.01 9.28
N VAL A 135 -19.90 -6.42 8.73
CA VAL A 135 -18.68 -6.76 9.46
C VAL A 135 -17.72 -5.56 9.52
N PRO A 136 -16.76 -5.55 10.47
CA PRO A 136 -15.64 -4.61 10.46
C PRO A 136 -14.88 -4.64 9.15
N PHE A 137 -14.28 -3.52 8.76
CA PHE A 137 -13.42 -3.43 7.59
C PHE A 137 -12.46 -2.25 7.70
N ILE A 138 -11.38 -2.31 6.92
CA ILE A 138 -10.54 -1.15 6.61
C ILE A 138 -10.56 -0.98 5.09
N VAL A 139 -11.14 0.12 4.62
CA VAL A 139 -11.23 0.42 3.19
C VAL A 139 -10.62 1.78 2.93
N GLY A 140 -9.72 1.85 1.96
CA GLY A 140 -9.25 3.10 1.38
C GLY A 140 -10.04 3.44 0.12
N ILE A 141 -10.50 4.68 -0.06
CA ILE A 141 -11.19 5.12 -1.27
C ILE A 141 -10.71 6.49 -1.74
N HIS A 142 -10.81 6.76 -3.04
CA HIS A 142 -10.53 8.11 -3.55
C HIS A 142 -11.60 9.08 -3.06
N SER A 143 -11.22 10.31 -2.69
CA SER A 143 -12.15 11.28 -2.08
C SER A 143 -13.30 11.71 -3.01
N SER A 144 -13.18 11.51 -4.33
CA SER A 144 -14.30 11.71 -5.27
C SER A 144 -15.49 10.76 -5.04
N TYR A 145 -15.36 9.77 -4.14
CA TYR A 145 -16.48 8.97 -3.66
C TYR A 145 -17.63 9.86 -3.14
N PHE A 146 -17.29 10.90 -2.37
CA PHE A 146 -18.28 11.78 -1.75
C PHE A 146 -18.99 12.72 -2.73
N ASP A 147 -18.51 12.82 -3.98
CA ASP A 147 -19.22 13.53 -5.05
C ASP A 147 -20.38 12.71 -5.62
N LEU A 148 -20.34 11.39 -5.44
CA LEU A 148 -21.23 10.42 -6.11
C LEU A 148 -22.13 9.65 -5.14
N TYR A 149 -21.69 9.49 -3.89
CA TYR A 149 -22.34 8.63 -2.92
C TYR A 149 -22.49 9.33 -1.58
N GLU A 150 -23.52 8.95 -0.84
CA GLU A 150 -23.67 9.37 0.54
C GLU A 150 -22.67 8.65 1.46
N PRO A 151 -22.17 9.31 2.52
CA PRO A 151 -21.36 8.65 3.53
C PRO A 151 -22.13 7.49 4.19
N PRO A 152 -21.56 6.26 4.24
CA PRO A 152 -22.16 5.14 4.96
C PRO A 152 -22.31 5.45 6.46
N ARG A 153 -23.38 4.94 7.08
CA ARG A 153 -23.58 5.05 8.53
C ARG A 153 -22.71 4.05 9.28
N ASP A 154 -22.39 4.35 10.53
CA ASP A 154 -21.62 3.49 11.44
C ASP A 154 -20.20 3.18 10.91
N VAL A 155 -19.60 4.13 10.18
CA VAL A 155 -18.26 4.05 9.62
C VAL A 155 -17.47 5.26 10.09
N ILE A 156 -16.26 5.04 10.59
CA ILE A 156 -15.33 6.12 10.93
C ILE A 156 -14.64 6.55 9.63
N PHE A 157 -14.77 7.83 9.30
CA PHE A 157 -14.16 8.46 8.14
C PHE A 157 -12.83 9.08 8.53
N ILE A 158 -11.79 8.81 7.75
CA ILE A 158 -10.45 9.35 7.94
C ILE A 158 -10.05 10.10 6.67
N ASP A 159 -10.04 11.43 6.74
CA ASP A 159 -9.55 12.30 5.67
C ASP A 159 -8.05 12.55 5.83
N LEU A 160 -7.25 11.96 4.95
CA LEU A 160 -5.79 12.11 4.99
C LEU A 160 -5.29 13.45 4.41
N ASP A 161 -6.14 14.20 3.73
CA ASP A 161 -5.78 15.49 3.11
C ASP A 161 -6.10 16.68 4.02
N THR A 162 -7.09 16.54 4.91
CA THR A 162 -7.43 17.58 5.89
C THR A 162 -7.09 17.23 7.34
N ASN A 163 -6.58 16.02 7.59
CA ASN A 163 -6.28 15.52 8.93
C ASN A 163 -7.51 15.54 9.85
N THR A 164 -8.62 14.99 9.36
CA THR A 164 -9.88 14.93 10.11
C THR A 164 -10.38 13.50 10.26
N ILE A 165 -10.96 13.21 11.42
CA ILE A 165 -11.63 11.94 11.72
C ILE A 165 -13.07 12.26 12.11
N PHE A 166 -14.02 11.67 11.40
CA PHE A 166 -15.46 11.81 11.65
C PHE A 166 -16.09 10.44 11.89
N GLN A 167 -17.22 10.41 12.60
CA GLN A 167 -18.04 9.22 12.83
C GLN A 167 -19.48 9.49 12.38
#